data_AF-A0A948Z7E6-F1
#
_entry.id   AF-A0A948Z7E6-F1
#
_cell.length_a   1.000
_cell.length_b   1.000
_cell.length_c   1.000
_cell.angle_alpha   90.00
_cell.angle_beta   90.00
_cell.angle_gamma   90.00
#
_symmetry.space_group_name_H-M   'P 1'
#
loop_
_entity.id
_entity.type
_entity.pdbx_description
1 polymer ?
#
loop_
_entity_poly.entity_id
_entity_poly.type
_entity_poly.pdbx_seq_one_letter_code
_entity_poly.pdbx_strand_id
1 'polypeptide(L)'
;MKIKKTIFILFLTPLFLLIPKTSFAIRSNPLIIDHTSIQEFDQIPTYWLNQAKTTLKIAYGHTSHGSQIITGMNMLGSSYAYFDDYYYYKFGSNNPKAPDGTLSLWDQKIEGASDLGNPDRTAWKSATENMLDSSQYGNRNTVIWSWCGQADTTDTNIDLYLSQMNELENKYTNTTFVYMTGHLNGTGTSGNLNQRNQQIRNYVKQNNKILFDFADIESYDPNNTFYPNASDGCEWCSNWCSSHSCPSCTSCAHSHCFNCYNKGKAFWVMLAKIAGWNDNETNPTNAPTSINQCPADKPPKSTGNADCNDYINISDFAIWKKEFIEYRKQSIPTNNYQSDFNNDQKINISDFAIWKINFLQSKN
;
A
#
# COMPACT_ATOMS: atom_id res chain seq x y z
N MET A 1 20.19 31.96 -66.06
CA MET A 1 19.13 31.61 -65.08
C MET A 1 19.73 30.65 -64.05
N LYS A 2 20.23 31.15 -62.91
CA LYS A 2 20.89 30.32 -61.87
C LYS A 2 19.84 29.97 -60.81
N ILE A 3 19.45 28.70 -60.73
CA ILE A 3 18.51 28.18 -59.73
C ILE A 3 19.31 27.95 -58.43
N LYS A 4 19.10 28.79 -57.41
CA LYS A 4 19.60 28.55 -56.05
C LYS A 4 18.72 27.48 -55.40
N LYS A 5 19.30 26.32 -55.08
CA LYS A 5 18.66 25.31 -54.23
C LYS A 5 18.82 25.74 -52.77
N THR A 6 17.71 26.13 -52.14
CA THR A 6 17.63 26.38 -50.70
C THR A 6 17.51 25.05 -49.98
N ILE A 7 18.50 24.67 -49.18
CA ILE A 7 18.47 23.49 -48.31
C ILE A 7 17.85 23.91 -46.98
N PHE A 8 16.68 23.35 -46.65
CA PHE A 8 16.07 23.45 -45.32
C PHE A 8 16.70 22.40 -44.41
N ILE A 9 17.49 22.84 -43.42
CA ILE A 9 17.99 21.99 -42.34
C ILE A 9 16.93 22.02 -41.23
N LEU A 10 16.16 20.93 -41.08
CA LEU A 10 15.28 20.74 -39.93
C LEU A 10 16.14 20.38 -38.71
N PHE A 11 16.23 21.30 -37.76
CA PHE A 11 16.71 21.00 -36.41
C PHE A 11 15.61 20.23 -35.66
N LEU A 12 15.76 18.91 -35.53
CA LEU A 12 15.00 18.11 -34.56
C LEU A 12 15.54 18.44 -33.17
N THR A 13 14.79 19.26 -32.41
CA THR A 13 14.99 19.37 -30.96
C THR A 13 14.51 18.07 -30.30
N PRO A 14 15.32 17.40 -29.48
CA PRO A 14 14.87 16.23 -28.74
C PRO A 14 13.80 16.68 -27.74
N LEU A 15 12.56 16.24 -27.96
CA LEU A 15 11.46 16.42 -27.03
C LEU A 15 11.74 15.54 -25.80
N PHE A 16 12.41 16.11 -24.79
CA PHE A 16 12.50 15.50 -23.48
C PHE A 16 11.08 15.39 -22.92
N LEU A 17 10.51 14.17 -22.96
CA LEU A 17 9.33 13.82 -22.20
C LEU A 17 9.64 14.05 -20.72
N LEU A 18 9.17 15.18 -20.19
CA LEU A 18 9.05 15.40 -18.75
C LEU A 18 8.07 14.35 -18.22
N ILE A 19 8.61 13.22 -17.78
CA ILE A 19 7.87 12.28 -16.95
C ILE A 19 7.48 13.07 -15.70
N PRO A 20 6.18 13.24 -15.38
CA PRO A 20 5.79 13.90 -14.14
C PRO A 20 6.37 13.06 -13.00
N LYS A 21 7.33 13.64 -12.26
CA LYS A 21 7.76 13.10 -10.98
C LYS A 21 6.53 13.16 -10.08
N THR A 22 5.95 12.00 -9.79
CA THR A 22 4.98 11.86 -8.70
C THR A 22 5.72 12.20 -7.41
N SER A 23 5.70 13.46 -7.03
CA SER A 23 6.15 13.88 -5.71
C SER A 23 5.21 13.24 -4.70
N PHE A 24 5.69 12.24 -3.95
CA PHE A 24 4.98 11.83 -2.75
C PHE A 24 4.91 13.05 -1.83
N ALA A 25 3.70 13.42 -1.42
CA ALA A 25 3.49 14.54 -0.53
C ALA A 25 4.14 14.23 0.82
N ILE A 26 4.89 15.20 1.36
CA ILE A 26 5.29 15.16 2.77
C ILE A 26 4.00 15.04 3.59
N ARG A 27 3.87 13.96 4.36
CA ARG A 27 2.67 13.73 5.17
C ARG A 27 2.62 14.76 6.31
N SER A 28 1.46 15.38 6.50
CA SER A 28 1.25 16.41 7.52
C SER A 28 1.03 15.85 8.93
N ASN A 29 0.72 14.56 9.05
CA ASN A 29 0.47 13.84 10.29
C ASN A 29 1.12 12.45 10.21
N PRO A 30 1.50 11.79 11.32
CA PRO A 30 1.98 10.41 11.29
C PRO A 30 0.88 9.43 10.80
N LEU A 31 1.29 8.27 10.27
CA LEU A 31 0.39 7.15 9.96
C LEU A 31 0.76 6.04 10.92
N ILE A 32 -0.06 5.82 11.94
CA ILE A 32 0.17 4.76 12.91
C ILE A 32 -0.79 3.62 12.58
N ILE A 33 -0.23 2.44 12.37
CA ILE A 33 -0.99 1.21 12.15
C ILE A 33 -0.79 0.34 13.38
N ASP A 34 -1.79 0.34 14.24
CA ASP A 34 -1.75 -0.27 15.57
C ASP A 34 -2.97 -1.20 15.77
N HIS A 35 -3.26 -1.62 17.00
CA HIS A 35 -4.40 -2.53 17.24
C HIS A 35 -5.75 -1.97 16.76
N THR A 36 -5.93 -0.64 16.76
CA THR A 36 -7.19 -0.01 16.35
C THR A 36 -7.45 -0.18 14.86
N SER A 37 -6.38 -0.25 14.06
CA SER A 37 -6.46 -0.45 12.61
C SER A 37 -7.07 -1.81 12.22
N ILE A 38 -7.05 -2.82 13.11
CA ILE A 38 -7.59 -4.15 12.81
C ILE A 38 -9.10 -4.09 12.49
N GLN A 39 -9.82 -3.18 13.14
CA GLN A 39 -11.27 -3.01 12.98
C GLN A 39 -11.64 -2.30 11.67
N GLU A 40 -10.68 -1.61 11.06
CA GLU A 40 -10.85 -0.90 9.79
C GLU A 40 -10.73 -1.83 8.58
N PHE A 41 -10.13 -3.01 8.74
CA PHE A 41 -9.87 -3.93 7.63
C PHE A 41 -11.11 -4.27 6.79
N ASP A 42 -12.24 -4.56 7.45
CA ASP A 42 -13.49 -4.92 6.79
C ASP A 42 -14.17 -3.68 6.13
N GLN A 43 -13.60 -2.49 6.35
CA GLN A 43 -14.04 -1.22 5.78
C GLN A 43 -13.18 -0.77 4.60
N ILE A 44 -12.09 -1.48 4.26
CA ILE A 44 -11.23 -1.14 3.12
C ILE A 44 -12.07 -1.18 1.84
N PRO A 45 -12.27 -0.03 1.15
CA PRO A 45 -13.01 -0.01 -0.09
C PRO A 45 -12.29 -0.83 -1.17
N THR A 46 -13.03 -1.57 -2.00
CA THR A 46 -12.45 -2.36 -3.10
C THR A 46 -11.57 -1.51 -4.02
N TYR A 47 -11.92 -0.23 -4.21
CA TYR A 47 -11.09 0.73 -4.93
C TYR A 47 -9.69 0.84 -4.31
N TRP A 48 -9.58 1.09 -3.01
CA TRP A 48 -8.30 1.27 -2.33
C TRP A 48 -7.51 -0.04 -2.19
N LEU A 49 -8.19 -1.18 -2.06
CA LEU A 49 -7.56 -2.51 -2.17
C LEU A 49 -6.90 -2.70 -3.55
N ASN A 50 -7.60 -2.33 -4.63
CA ASN A 50 -7.07 -2.43 -5.98
C ASN A 50 -5.97 -1.38 -6.25
N GLN A 51 -6.08 -0.17 -5.72
CA GLN A 51 -5.01 0.82 -5.78
C GLN A 51 -3.74 0.28 -5.11
N ALA A 52 -3.84 -0.26 -3.89
CA ALA A 52 -2.68 -0.86 -3.21
C ALA A 52 -1.99 -1.94 -4.06
N LYS A 53 -2.77 -2.86 -4.64
CA LYS A 53 -2.23 -3.94 -5.49
C LYS A 53 -1.55 -3.43 -6.77
N THR A 54 -2.08 -2.36 -7.37
CA THR A 54 -1.60 -1.86 -8.66
C THR A 54 -0.44 -0.87 -8.53
N THR A 55 -0.38 -0.13 -7.42
CA THR A 55 0.61 0.94 -7.23
C THR A 55 1.78 0.51 -6.36
N LEU A 56 1.57 -0.38 -5.38
CA LEU A 56 2.62 -0.73 -4.43
C LEU A 56 3.47 -1.90 -4.92
N LYS A 57 4.77 -1.72 -4.74
CA LYS A 57 5.83 -2.67 -5.05
C LYS A 57 6.72 -2.79 -3.82
N ILE A 58 6.36 -3.76 -2.98
CA ILE A 58 6.88 -3.87 -1.63
C ILE A 58 8.15 -4.71 -1.65
N ALA A 59 9.13 -4.28 -0.87
CA ALA A 59 10.22 -5.13 -0.40
C ALA A 59 10.14 -5.21 1.12
N TYR A 60 9.98 -6.44 1.63
CA TYR A 60 9.87 -6.71 3.06
C TYR A 60 11.01 -7.61 3.51
N GLY A 61 11.95 -7.04 4.27
CA GLY A 61 13.06 -7.78 4.86
C GLY A 61 12.76 -8.16 6.31
N HIS A 62 12.83 -9.46 6.63
CA HIS A 62 12.62 -9.94 7.98
C HIS A 62 13.18 -11.34 8.22
N THR A 63 13.21 -11.74 9.48
CA THR A 63 13.38 -13.12 9.92
C THR A 63 12.10 -13.62 10.62
N SER A 64 12.21 -14.49 11.61
CA SER A 64 11.11 -15.29 12.15
C SER A 64 9.89 -14.46 12.59
N HIS A 65 10.03 -13.43 13.43
CA HIS A 65 8.88 -12.62 13.87
C HIS A 65 8.17 -11.89 12.73
N GLY A 66 8.89 -11.36 11.75
CA GLY A 66 8.26 -10.68 10.62
C GLY A 66 7.41 -11.60 9.74
N SER A 67 7.72 -12.91 9.69
CA SER A 67 6.92 -13.90 8.95
C SER A 67 5.49 -14.04 9.47
N GLN A 68 5.21 -13.50 10.67
CA GLN A 68 3.85 -13.46 11.22
C GLN A 68 2.90 -12.62 10.35
N ILE A 69 3.38 -11.52 9.75
CA ILE A 69 2.57 -10.71 8.82
C ILE A 69 2.22 -11.54 7.58
N ILE A 70 3.21 -12.23 7.02
CA ILE A 70 3.04 -13.08 5.83
C ILE A 70 2.04 -14.20 6.11
N THR A 71 2.19 -14.88 7.25
CA THR A 71 1.24 -15.90 7.71
C THR A 71 -0.18 -15.32 7.82
N GLY A 72 -0.31 -14.14 8.44
CA GLY A 72 -1.57 -13.42 8.54
C GLY A 72 -2.20 -13.10 7.20
N MET A 73 -1.43 -12.56 6.25
CA MET A 73 -1.90 -12.24 4.91
C MET A 73 -2.43 -13.49 4.18
N ASN A 74 -1.74 -14.62 4.31
CA ASN A 74 -2.16 -15.89 3.72
C ASN A 74 -3.48 -16.43 4.29
N MET A 75 -3.89 -15.97 5.47
CA MET A 75 -5.16 -16.37 6.10
C MET A 75 -6.37 -15.54 5.63
N LEU A 76 -6.17 -14.42 4.91
CA LEU A 76 -7.25 -13.48 4.53
C LEU A 76 -7.98 -13.85 3.23
N GLY A 77 -7.60 -14.95 2.58
CA GLY A 77 -8.21 -15.41 1.34
C GLY A 77 -7.73 -14.69 0.09
N SER A 78 -8.24 -15.11 -1.07
CA SER A 78 -7.70 -14.73 -2.39
C SER A 78 -7.85 -13.25 -2.73
N SER A 79 -8.83 -12.55 -2.16
CA SER A 79 -9.00 -11.10 -2.34
C SER A 79 -7.83 -10.29 -1.78
N TYR A 80 -7.02 -10.87 -0.89
CA TYR A 80 -5.89 -10.26 -0.22
C TYR A 80 -4.56 -10.96 -0.56
N ALA A 81 -4.50 -11.57 -1.76
CA ALA A 81 -3.32 -12.28 -2.24
C ALA A 81 -2.17 -11.34 -2.63
N TYR A 82 -0.95 -11.81 -2.40
CA TYR A 82 0.29 -11.22 -2.88
C TYR A 82 1.05 -12.23 -3.76
N PHE A 83 2.03 -11.73 -4.50
CA PHE A 83 2.89 -12.52 -5.35
C PHE A 83 4.33 -12.03 -5.23
N ASP A 84 5.24 -12.95 -4.93
CA ASP A 84 6.68 -12.68 -4.95
C ASP A 84 7.20 -12.73 -6.39
N ASP A 85 7.28 -11.55 -7.00
CA ASP A 85 7.78 -11.37 -8.36
C ASP A 85 9.29 -11.09 -8.43
N TYR A 86 10.05 -11.37 -7.37
CA TYR A 86 11.50 -11.10 -7.32
C TYR A 86 12.26 -11.70 -8.49
N TYR A 87 11.99 -12.96 -8.84
CA TYR A 87 12.69 -13.65 -9.92
C TYR A 87 12.39 -13.08 -11.30
N TYR A 88 11.23 -12.43 -11.51
CA TYR A 88 10.96 -11.68 -12.74
C TYR A 88 11.97 -10.56 -12.94
N TYR A 89 12.24 -9.79 -11.89
CA TYR A 89 13.21 -8.70 -11.96
C TYR A 89 14.64 -9.23 -12.02
N LYS A 90 14.99 -10.20 -11.16
CA LYS A 90 16.36 -10.73 -11.09
C LYS A 90 16.82 -11.53 -12.31
N PHE A 91 15.93 -12.24 -12.99
CA PHE A 91 16.32 -13.16 -14.07
C PHE A 91 15.60 -12.90 -15.40
N GLY A 92 14.60 -12.01 -15.46
CA GLY A 92 13.94 -11.61 -16.71
C GLY A 92 12.79 -12.50 -17.16
N SER A 93 12.43 -12.38 -18.44
CA SER A 93 11.15 -12.73 -19.09
C SER A 93 10.61 -14.14 -18.93
N ASN A 94 11.40 -15.08 -18.40
CA ASN A 94 10.99 -16.47 -18.16
C ASN A 94 10.43 -16.71 -16.75
N ASN A 95 10.51 -15.71 -15.87
CA ASN A 95 9.94 -15.78 -14.54
C ASN A 95 8.62 -15.00 -14.50
N PRO A 96 7.67 -15.37 -13.62
CA PRO A 96 6.38 -14.71 -13.54
C PRO A 96 6.49 -13.34 -12.84
N LYS A 97 5.95 -12.29 -13.48
CA LYS A 97 5.61 -11.04 -12.76
C LYS A 97 4.35 -11.26 -11.90
N ALA A 98 4.11 -10.39 -10.93
CA ALA A 98 2.87 -10.41 -10.16
C ALA A 98 1.65 -10.34 -11.10
N PRO A 99 0.71 -11.29 -11.03
CA PRO A 99 -0.53 -11.25 -11.81
C PRO A 99 -1.37 -10.02 -11.48
N ASP A 100 -2.14 -9.54 -12.46
CA ASP A 100 -3.13 -8.48 -12.23
C ASP A 100 -4.08 -8.88 -11.08
N GLY A 101 -4.34 -7.93 -10.17
CA GLY A 101 -5.18 -8.20 -9.00
C GLY A 101 -4.47 -8.84 -7.81
N THR A 102 -3.15 -9.03 -7.86
CA THR A 102 -2.32 -9.43 -6.72
C THR A 102 -1.31 -8.34 -6.36
N LEU A 103 -0.91 -8.30 -5.09
CA LEU A 103 0.10 -7.36 -4.59
C LEU A 103 1.51 -7.83 -4.96
N SER A 104 2.34 -6.96 -5.54
CA SER A 104 3.77 -7.23 -5.74
C SER A 104 4.52 -7.06 -4.42
N LEU A 105 4.98 -8.16 -3.82
CA LEU A 105 5.68 -8.16 -2.53
C LEU A 105 6.86 -9.13 -2.55
N TRP A 106 8.06 -8.62 -2.31
CA TRP A 106 9.24 -9.45 -2.10
C TRP A 106 9.37 -9.82 -0.63
N ASP A 107 9.31 -11.12 -0.37
CA ASP A 107 9.36 -11.71 0.95
C ASP A 107 10.79 -12.25 1.20
N GLN A 108 11.55 -11.55 2.04
CA GLN A 108 12.94 -11.90 2.38
C GLN A 108 13.91 -11.93 1.17
N LYS A 109 13.73 -11.06 0.17
CA LYS A 109 14.57 -11.03 -1.05
C LYS A 109 15.55 -9.86 -1.14
N ILE A 110 15.67 -9.05 -0.08
CA ILE A 110 16.62 -7.94 -0.06
C ILE A 110 18.00 -8.50 0.31
N GLU A 111 18.91 -8.56 -0.67
CA GLU A 111 20.20 -9.22 -0.49
C GLU A 111 21.18 -8.39 0.35
N GLY A 112 21.88 -9.06 1.28
CA GLY A 112 22.92 -8.46 2.13
C GLY A 112 22.51 -8.29 3.59
N ALA A 113 21.23 -8.43 3.93
CA ALA A 113 20.74 -8.43 5.30
C ALA A 113 19.48 -9.28 5.42
N SER A 114 19.21 -9.80 6.62
CA SER A 114 18.04 -10.65 6.88
C SER A 114 16.94 -9.89 7.62
N ASP A 115 17.31 -9.01 8.56
CA ASP A 115 16.41 -8.18 9.35
C ASP A 115 17.14 -6.91 9.83
N LEU A 116 16.49 -6.07 10.65
CA LEU A 116 17.07 -4.82 11.17
C LEU A 116 18.30 -5.00 12.09
N GLY A 117 18.64 -6.22 12.49
CA GLY A 117 19.82 -6.51 13.32
C GLY A 117 20.79 -7.54 12.75
N ASN A 118 20.52 -8.12 11.57
CA ASN A 118 21.32 -9.19 10.97
C ASN A 118 21.73 -8.87 9.52
N PRO A 119 23.01 -9.10 9.12
CA PRO A 119 24.12 -9.64 9.94
C PRO A 119 24.62 -8.67 11.02
N ASP A 120 24.34 -7.39 10.83
CA ASP A 120 24.61 -6.33 11.79
C ASP A 120 23.52 -5.25 11.68
N ARG A 121 23.61 -4.23 12.53
CA ARG A 121 22.60 -3.17 12.63
C ARG A 121 22.63 -2.16 11.48
N THR A 122 23.56 -2.27 10.53
CA THR A 122 23.73 -1.30 9.43
C THR A 122 23.61 -1.92 8.05
N ALA A 123 23.83 -3.23 7.91
CA ALA A 123 23.80 -3.96 6.64
C ALA A 123 22.45 -3.83 5.90
N TRP A 124 21.33 -3.79 6.64
CA TRP A 124 20.00 -3.62 6.05
C TRP A 124 19.85 -2.29 5.29
N LYS A 125 20.53 -1.23 5.75
CA LYS A 125 20.55 0.06 5.04
C LYS A 125 21.31 -0.09 3.72
N SER A 126 22.52 -0.65 3.75
CA SER A 126 23.32 -0.89 2.54
C SER A 126 22.61 -1.81 1.55
N ALA A 127 21.95 -2.86 2.04
CA ALA A 127 21.12 -3.77 1.25
C ALA A 127 19.95 -3.04 0.57
N THR A 128 19.30 -2.11 1.30
CA THR A 128 18.24 -1.26 0.76
C THR A 128 18.76 -0.30 -0.31
N GLU A 129 19.91 0.34 -0.09
CA GLU A 129 20.53 1.22 -1.07
C GLU A 129 20.89 0.46 -2.35
N ASN A 130 21.56 -0.68 -2.22
CA ASN A 130 21.90 -1.55 -3.34
C ASN A 130 20.64 -2.02 -4.10
N MET A 131 19.53 -2.26 -3.39
CA MET A 131 18.26 -2.61 -3.99
C MET A 131 17.67 -1.46 -4.82
N LEU A 132 17.57 -0.27 -4.23
CA LEU A 132 16.92 0.88 -4.85
C LEU A 132 17.78 1.53 -5.95
N ASP A 133 19.12 1.45 -5.85
CA ASP A 133 20.06 1.97 -6.85
C ASP A 133 20.23 1.03 -8.06
N SER A 134 19.74 -0.22 -7.96
CA SER A 134 19.86 -1.20 -9.04
C SER A 134 19.01 -0.85 -10.25
N SER A 135 19.60 -0.91 -11.45
CA SER A 135 18.87 -0.77 -12.71
C SER A 135 17.90 -1.93 -12.99
N GLN A 136 18.05 -3.05 -12.28
CA GLN A 136 17.27 -4.27 -12.48
C GLN A 136 16.08 -4.37 -11.51
N TYR A 137 16.27 -3.93 -10.25
CA TYR A 137 15.27 -4.06 -9.18
C TYR A 137 14.94 -2.76 -8.42
N GLY A 138 15.48 -1.61 -8.84
CA GLY A 138 15.22 -0.28 -8.25
C GLY A 138 13.80 0.27 -8.47
N ASN A 139 12.84 -0.59 -8.81
CA ASN A 139 11.45 -0.20 -9.02
C ASN A 139 10.54 -0.45 -7.81
N ARG A 140 11.12 -0.91 -6.68
CA ARG A 140 10.43 -0.99 -5.39
C ARG A 140 10.12 0.43 -4.92
N ASN A 141 8.92 0.64 -4.41
CA ASN A 141 8.47 1.96 -3.95
C ASN A 141 7.92 1.96 -2.52
N THR A 142 7.94 0.81 -1.86
CA THR A 142 7.60 0.67 -0.44
C THR A 142 8.59 -0.31 0.18
N VAL A 143 9.31 0.13 1.21
CA VAL A 143 10.33 -0.67 1.89
C VAL A 143 9.99 -0.78 3.36
N ILE A 144 10.04 -2.01 3.86
CA ILE A 144 9.73 -2.36 5.24
C ILE A 144 10.80 -3.33 5.71
N TRP A 145 11.31 -3.12 6.92
CA TRP A 145 12.19 -4.07 7.57
C TRP A 145 11.65 -4.37 8.97
N SER A 146 11.66 -5.65 9.34
CA SER A 146 11.24 -6.09 10.67
C SER A 146 12.42 -6.24 11.60
N TRP A 147 12.14 -6.07 12.89
CA TRP A 147 12.96 -6.62 13.95
C TRP A 147 12.64 -8.10 14.18
N CYS A 148 13.59 -8.82 14.78
CA CYS A 148 13.36 -10.04 15.55
C CYS A 148 13.76 -9.73 17.00
N GLY A 149 14.54 -10.60 17.68
CA GLY A 149 15.00 -10.36 19.05
C GLY A 149 15.96 -9.18 19.22
N GLN A 150 16.44 -8.55 18.13
CA GLN A 150 17.48 -7.52 18.18
C GLN A 150 16.95 -6.13 18.59
N ALA A 151 15.64 -5.95 18.71
CA ALA A 151 15.03 -4.70 19.18
C ALA A 151 15.18 -4.48 20.70
N ASP A 152 15.43 -5.55 21.47
CA ASP A 152 15.72 -5.43 22.91
C ASP A 152 17.19 -5.04 23.08
N THR A 153 17.45 -3.75 22.93
CA THR A 153 18.81 -3.19 22.78
C THR A 153 18.91 -1.83 23.49
N THR A 154 20.07 -1.18 23.43
CA THR A 154 20.28 0.19 23.93
C THR A 154 19.49 1.23 23.12
N ASP A 155 19.26 2.40 23.73
CA ASP A 155 18.70 3.59 23.05
C ASP A 155 19.53 4.01 21.86
N THR A 156 20.86 4.03 22.01
CA THR A 156 21.79 4.40 20.95
C THR A 156 21.61 3.52 19.70
N ASN A 157 21.32 2.23 19.87
CA ASN A 157 21.07 1.33 18.75
C ASN A 157 19.72 1.59 18.07
N ILE A 158 18.72 2.06 18.80
CA ILE A 158 17.46 2.52 18.21
C ILE A 158 17.66 3.87 17.50
N ASP A 159 18.44 4.80 18.07
CA ASP A 159 18.77 6.07 17.42
C ASP A 159 19.53 5.85 16.09
N LEU A 160 20.41 4.85 16.04
CA LEU A 160 21.05 4.41 14.80
C LEU A 160 20.03 3.94 13.75
N TYR A 161 19.07 3.11 14.14
CA TYR A 161 18.00 2.69 13.22
C TYR A 161 17.21 3.89 12.69
N LEU A 162 16.80 4.80 13.59
CA LEU A 162 16.01 5.97 13.24
C LEU A 162 16.77 6.92 12.31
N SER A 163 18.08 7.13 12.55
CA SER A 163 18.93 7.95 11.68
C SER A 163 19.10 7.33 10.30
N GLN A 164 19.34 6.02 10.22
CA GLN A 164 19.48 5.31 8.94
C GLN A 164 18.18 5.31 8.13
N MET A 165 17.02 5.14 8.76
CA MET A 165 15.72 5.29 8.11
C MET A 165 15.54 6.70 7.53
N ASN A 166 15.88 7.73 8.30
CA ASN A 166 15.78 9.13 7.85
C ASN A 166 16.76 9.44 6.69
N GLU A 167 17.96 8.87 6.71
CA GLU A 167 18.91 8.96 5.59
C GLU A 167 18.35 8.32 4.32
N LEU A 168 17.72 7.14 4.42
CA LEU A 168 17.08 6.47 3.30
C LEU A 168 15.90 7.28 2.75
N GLU A 169 15.03 7.82 3.60
CA GLU A 169 13.92 8.68 3.18
C GLU A 169 14.40 9.94 2.46
N ASN A 170 15.47 10.57 2.94
CA ASN A 170 16.05 11.75 2.30
C ASN A 170 16.70 11.43 0.95
N LYS A 171 17.31 10.25 0.81
CA LYS A 171 17.95 9.80 -0.43
C LYS A 171 16.92 9.34 -1.48
N TYR A 172 15.89 8.62 -1.07
CA TYR A 172 14.90 7.98 -1.94
C TYR A 172 13.51 8.59 -1.80
N THR A 173 13.35 9.84 -2.22
CA THR A 173 12.12 10.63 -2.03
C THR A 173 10.87 10.08 -2.75
N ASN A 174 11.02 9.15 -3.69
CA ASN A 174 9.91 8.45 -4.35
C ASN A 174 9.58 7.09 -3.72
N THR A 175 10.26 6.73 -2.63
CA THR A 175 10.07 5.46 -1.91
C THR A 175 9.44 5.74 -0.56
N THR A 176 8.40 4.98 -0.23
CA THR A 176 7.78 5.00 1.10
C THR A 176 8.54 4.06 2.02
N PHE A 177 8.99 4.56 3.17
CA PHE A 177 9.62 3.75 4.22
C PHE A 177 8.67 3.61 5.40
N VAL A 178 8.47 2.36 5.84
CA VAL A 178 7.62 2.04 6.99
C VAL A 178 8.51 1.70 8.18
N TYR A 179 8.38 2.47 9.25
CA TYR A 179 9.01 2.18 10.52
C TYR A 179 8.25 1.04 11.22
N MET A 180 8.94 0.30 12.08
CA MET A 180 8.36 -0.84 12.77
C MET A 180 8.87 -0.91 14.21
N THR A 181 7.98 -1.18 15.16
CA THR A 181 8.41 -1.57 16.52
C THR A 181 8.89 -3.02 16.52
N GLY A 182 9.63 -3.41 17.57
CA GLY A 182 9.86 -4.82 17.86
C GLY A 182 8.59 -5.54 18.30
N HIS A 183 8.72 -6.84 18.59
CA HIS A 183 7.70 -7.64 19.25
C HIS A 183 7.67 -7.36 20.77
N LEU A 184 6.74 -7.97 21.49
CA LEU A 184 6.69 -8.02 22.95
C LEU A 184 7.50 -9.20 23.47
N ASN A 185 8.08 -9.05 24.66
CA ASN A 185 8.85 -10.10 25.34
C ASN A 185 8.36 -10.37 26.77
N GLY A 186 7.16 -9.91 27.14
CA GLY A 186 6.58 -10.14 28.46
C GLY A 186 7.20 -9.32 29.61
N THR A 187 8.15 -8.43 29.35
CA THR A 187 8.85 -7.66 30.40
C THR A 187 8.09 -6.43 30.92
N GLY A 188 6.89 -6.17 30.37
CA GLY A 188 6.02 -5.11 30.85
C GLY A 188 6.33 -3.72 30.30
N THR A 189 5.52 -2.73 30.68
CA THR A 189 5.69 -1.32 30.27
C THR A 189 6.99 -0.69 30.77
N SER A 190 7.58 -1.22 31.84
CA SER A 190 8.88 -0.78 32.37
C SER A 190 10.06 -1.55 31.76
N GLY A 191 9.80 -2.56 30.94
CA GLY A 191 10.84 -3.38 30.30
C GLY A 191 11.61 -2.64 29.22
N ASN A 192 12.88 -3.01 29.01
CA ASN A 192 13.77 -2.32 28.08
C ASN A 192 13.20 -2.27 26.64
N LEU A 193 12.74 -3.40 26.11
CA LEU A 193 12.11 -3.47 24.78
C LEU A 193 10.89 -2.55 24.65
N ASN A 194 10.05 -2.44 25.69
CA ASN A 194 8.93 -1.51 25.68
C ASN A 194 9.40 -0.05 25.57
N GLN A 195 10.44 0.31 26.32
CA GLN A 195 11.06 1.64 26.26
C GLN A 195 11.72 1.92 24.89
N ARG A 196 12.26 0.90 24.20
CA ARG A 196 12.78 1.01 22.82
C ARG A 196 11.66 1.16 21.79
N ASN A 197 10.56 0.43 21.94
CA ASN A 197 9.37 0.62 21.11
C ASN A 197 8.77 2.02 21.30
N GLN A 198 8.77 2.55 22.52
CA GLN A 198 8.32 3.91 22.79
C GLN A 198 9.22 4.97 22.14
N GLN A 199 10.54 4.75 22.10
CA GLN A 199 11.48 5.62 21.39
C GLN A 199 11.15 5.70 19.89
N ILE A 200 10.87 4.56 19.24
CA ILE A 200 10.44 4.51 17.83
C ILE A 200 9.10 5.24 17.64
N ARG A 201 8.10 4.95 18.48
CA ARG A 201 6.78 5.62 18.43
C ARG A 201 6.89 7.13 18.54
N ASN A 202 7.70 7.62 19.48
CA ASN A 202 7.91 9.04 19.71
C ASN A 202 8.54 9.69 18.48
N TYR A 203 9.58 9.09 17.91
CA TYR A 203 10.24 9.59 16.70
C TYR A 203 9.25 9.67 15.54
N VAL A 204 8.49 8.61 15.27
CA VAL A 204 7.52 8.60 14.17
C VAL A 204 6.46 9.69 14.34
N LYS A 205 5.89 9.83 15.54
CA LYS A 205 4.86 10.84 15.83
C LYS A 205 5.40 12.27 15.66
N GLN A 206 6.62 12.53 16.14
CA GLN A 206 7.25 13.85 16.04
C GLN A 206 7.65 14.23 14.61
N ASN A 207 7.92 13.24 13.76
CA ASN A 207 8.43 13.46 12.39
C ASN A 207 7.43 13.07 11.30
N ASN A 208 6.15 12.86 11.65
CA ASN A 208 5.06 12.50 10.72
C ASN A 208 5.32 11.27 9.84
N LYS A 209 6.03 10.28 10.38
CA LYS A 209 6.41 9.06 9.64
C LYS A 209 5.28 8.02 9.62
N ILE A 210 5.50 6.91 8.93
CA ILE A 210 4.60 5.76 8.90
C ILE A 210 5.15 4.68 9.86
N LEU A 211 4.31 4.19 10.78
CA LEU A 211 4.65 3.13 11.73
C LEU A 211 3.70 1.95 11.56
N PHE A 212 4.26 0.75 11.42
CA PHE A 212 3.57 -0.50 11.72
C PHE A 212 3.92 -0.93 13.15
N ASP A 213 2.99 -0.74 14.08
CA ASP A 213 3.20 -0.92 15.52
C ASP A 213 2.94 -2.36 15.93
N PHE A 214 3.91 -3.21 15.62
CA PHE A 214 3.87 -4.64 15.89
C PHE A 214 3.63 -4.98 17.36
N ALA A 215 4.26 -4.23 18.28
CA ALA A 215 4.14 -4.46 19.72
C ALA A 215 2.79 -3.99 20.26
N ASP A 216 2.21 -2.94 19.68
CA ASP A 216 0.88 -2.48 20.08
C ASP A 216 -0.20 -3.49 19.66
N ILE A 217 -0.14 -4.01 18.43
CA ILE A 217 -1.06 -5.08 17.98
C ILE A 217 -1.02 -6.30 18.91
N GLU A 218 0.14 -6.63 19.48
CA GLU A 218 0.29 -7.74 20.44
C GLU A 218 -0.23 -7.43 21.85
N SER A 219 -0.38 -6.14 22.18
CA SER A 219 -0.71 -5.68 23.54
C SER A 219 -2.21 -5.56 23.79
N TYR A 220 -3.07 -5.70 22.76
CA TYR A 220 -4.50 -5.45 22.86
C TYR A 220 -5.34 -6.57 22.25
N ASP A 221 -6.42 -6.94 22.92
CA ASP A 221 -7.46 -7.76 22.29
C ASP A 221 -8.38 -6.90 21.38
N PRO A 222 -9.26 -7.51 20.57
CA PRO A 222 -10.20 -6.76 19.73
C PRO A 222 -11.24 -5.92 20.49
N ASN A 223 -11.40 -6.08 21.81
CA ASN A 223 -12.23 -5.22 22.66
C ASN A 223 -11.46 -4.03 23.26
N ASN A 224 -10.22 -3.81 22.80
CA ASN A 224 -9.29 -2.80 23.32
C ASN A 224 -8.88 -3.05 24.78
N THR A 225 -8.96 -4.28 25.28
CA THR A 225 -8.38 -4.66 26.57
C THR A 225 -6.87 -4.64 26.45
N PHE A 226 -6.20 -3.83 27.27
CA PHE A 226 -4.74 -3.74 27.31
C PHE A 226 -4.12 -4.84 28.18
N TYR A 227 -3.10 -5.51 27.67
CA TYR A 227 -2.31 -6.53 28.37
C TYR A 227 -0.87 -6.03 28.56
N PRO A 228 -0.56 -5.35 29.67
CA PRO A 228 0.73 -4.67 29.87
C PRO A 228 1.93 -5.61 29.85
N ASN A 229 1.72 -6.90 30.19
CA ASN A 229 2.76 -7.92 30.27
C ASN A 229 2.58 -9.01 29.20
N ALA A 230 1.83 -8.74 28.12
CA ALA A 230 1.75 -9.68 27.01
C ALA A 230 3.14 -9.95 26.41
N SER A 231 3.31 -11.14 25.85
CA SER A 231 4.48 -11.51 25.06
C SER A 231 4.12 -11.72 23.59
N ASP A 232 5.11 -11.99 22.76
CA ASP A 232 4.92 -12.43 21.39
C ASP A 232 4.10 -13.72 21.30
N GLY A 233 4.02 -14.52 22.36
CA GLY A 233 3.17 -15.71 22.47
C GLY A 233 1.66 -15.44 22.35
N CYS A 234 1.21 -14.20 22.56
CA CYS A 234 -0.20 -13.83 22.63
C CYS A 234 -1.02 -14.72 23.58
N GLU A 235 -0.68 -14.75 24.87
CA GLU A 235 -1.34 -15.60 25.86
C GLU A 235 -2.85 -15.32 25.97
N TRP A 236 -3.25 -14.07 25.76
CA TRP A 236 -4.65 -13.66 25.77
C TRP A 236 -5.44 -14.22 24.58
N CYS A 237 -4.79 -14.54 23.46
CA CYS A 237 -5.46 -15.08 22.27
C CYS A 237 -6.22 -16.38 22.57
N SER A 238 -5.65 -17.29 23.36
CA SER A 238 -6.29 -18.58 23.68
C SER A 238 -7.61 -18.38 24.44
N ASN A 239 -7.61 -17.47 25.42
CA ASN A 239 -8.81 -17.13 26.18
C ASN A 239 -9.84 -16.44 25.28
N TRP A 240 -9.41 -15.50 24.43
CA TRP A 240 -10.28 -14.83 23.47
C TRP A 240 -10.98 -15.83 22.53
N CYS A 241 -10.20 -16.75 21.96
CA CYS A 241 -10.69 -17.75 21.00
C CYS A 241 -11.51 -18.87 21.64
N SER A 242 -11.56 -18.96 22.98
CA SER A 242 -12.46 -19.88 23.67
C SER A 242 -13.92 -19.44 23.61
N SER A 243 -14.18 -18.14 23.39
CA SER A 243 -15.52 -17.55 23.32
C SER A 243 -15.80 -16.82 22.00
N HIS A 244 -14.82 -16.72 21.09
CA HIS A 244 -14.95 -16.07 19.79
C HIS A 244 -14.39 -16.93 18.67
N SER A 245 -14.93 -16.77 17.46
CA SER A 245 -14.40 -17.46 16.29
C SER A 245 -13.04 -16.88 15.88
N CYS A 246 -12.01 -17.72 15.88
CA CYS A 246 -10.66 -17.37 15.46
C CYS A 246 -10.20 -18.27 14.31
N PRO A 247 -9.69 -17.71 13.19
CA PRO A 247 -9.09 -18.51 12.14
C PRO A 247 -7.84 -19.25 12.63
N SER A 248 -7.71 -20.51 12.22
CA SER A 248 -6.52 -21.33 12.47
C SER A 248 -5.49 -21.20 11.35
N CYS A 249 -4.23 -21.47 11.66
CA CYS A 249 -3.12 -21.55 10.71
C CYS A 249 -2.23 -22.76 11.04
N THR A 250 -1.40 -23.22 10.11
CA THR A 250 -0.45 -24.32 10.37
C THR A 250 0.54 -23.96 11.47
N SER A 251 1.08 -22.74 11.41
CA SER A 251 2.03 -22.22 12.38
C SER A 251 2.11 -20.71 12.25
N CYS A 252 2.29 -20.02 13.38
CA CYS A 252 2.60 -18.61 13.46
C CYS A 252 3.89 -18.49 14.30
N ALA A 253 4.95 -17.89 13.75
CA ALA A 253 6.26 -17.91 14.39
C ALA A 253 6.21 -17.24 15.77
N HIS A 254 6.52 -17.99 16.83
CA HIS A 254 6.52 -17.53 18.24
C HIS A 254 5.19 -16.99 18.77
N SER A 255 4.08 -17.15 18.04
CA SER A 255 2.83 -16.49 18.38
C SER A 255 1.61 -17.36 18.09
N HIS A 256 0.46 -16.95 18.62
CA HIS A 256 -0.83 -17.57 18.32
C HIS A 256 -1.33 -17.17 16.92
N CYS A 257 -1.95 -18.09 16.17
CA CYS A 257 -2.44 -17.83 14.81
C CYS A 257 -3.38 -16.62 14.69
N PHE A 258 -4.22 -16.40 15.70
CA PHE A 258 -5.11 -15.23 15.75
C PHE A 258 -4.35 -13.90 15.74
N ASN A 259 -3.17 -13.86 16.35
CA ASN A 259 -2.32 -12.67 16.35
C ASN A 259 -1.67 -12.43 14.98
N CYS A 260 -1.19 -13.49 14.32
CA CYS A 260 -0.78 -13.42 12.91
C CYS A 260 -1.91 -12.87 12.03
N TYR A 261 -3.12 -13.41 12.17
CA TYR A 261 -4.30 -12.96 11.42
C TYR A 261 -4.56 -11.46 11.60
N ASN A 262 -4.54 -10.97 12.84
CA ASN A 262 -4.69 -9.55 13.15
C ASN A 262 -3.60 -8.68 12.52
N LYS A 263 -2.34 -9.14 12.52
CA LYS A 263 -1.24 -8.45 11.85
C LYS A 263 -1.41 -8.42 10.34
N GLY A 264 -1.92 -9.49 9.73
CA GLY A 264 -2.30 -9.51 8.32
C GLY A 264 -3.38 -8.48 8.00
N LYS A 265 -4.43 -8.40 8.82
CA LYS A 265 -5.51 -7.39 8.69
C LYS A 265 -4.93 -5.97 8.74
N ALA A 266 -4.18 -5.67 9.80
CA ALA A 266 -3.56 -4.37 10.01
C ALA A 266 -2.61 -4.01 8.85
N PHE A 267 -1.85 -4.98 8.33
CA PHE A 267 -0.95 -4.75 7.21
C PHE A 267 -1.71 -4.32 5.95
N TRP A 268 -2.83 -4.97 5.62
CA TRP A 268 -3.65 -4.53 4.48
C TRP A 268 -4.30 -3.15 4.66
N VAL A 269 -4.67 -2.80 5.90
CA VAL A 269 -5.11 -1.43 6.22
C VAL A 269 -3.99 -0.43 5.95
N MET A 270 -2.76 -0.72 6.39
CA MET A 270 -1.60 0.11 6.07
C MET A 270 -1.43 0.29 4.56
N LEU A 271 -1.49 -0.79 3.78
CA LEU A 271 -1.33 -0.71 2.33
C LEU A 271 -2.40 0.15 1.67
N ALA A 272 -3.66 0.02 2.10
CA ALA A 272 -4.75 0.85 1.60
C ALA A 272 -4.53 2.33 1.96
N LYS A 273 -4.09 2.64 3.19
CA LYS A 273 -3.79 4.02 3.61
C LYS A 273 -2.58 4.62 2.88
N ILE A 274 -1.53 3.83 2.62
CA ILE A 274 -0.40 4.25 1.78
C ILE A 274 -0.86 4.50 0.34
N ALA A 275 -1.80 3.69 -0.17
CA ALA A 275 -2.34 3.87 -1.51
C ALA A 275 -3.21 5.14 -1.64
N GLY A 276 -3.69 5.71 -0.54
CA GLY A 276 -4.45 6.96 -0.50
C GLY A 276 -5.74 6.92 0.31
N TRP A 277 -6.10 5.77 0.89
CA TRP A 277 -7.30 5.67 1.73
C TRP A 277 -7.17 6.54 2.99
N ASN A 278 -8.10 7.48 3.18
CA ASN A 278 -8.18 8.32 4.37
C ASN A 278 -9.54 8.16 5.05
N ASP A 279 -9.58 8.27 6.38
CA ASP A 279 -10.79 8.03 7.19
C ASP A 279 -11.97 8.99 6.89
N ASN A 280 -11.68 10.11 6.19
CA ASN A 280 -12.67 11.10 5.73
C ASN A 280 -13.12 10.90 4.30
N GLU A 281 -12.52 9.96 3.57
CA GLU A 281 -13.11 9.47 2.35
C GLU A 281 -14.13 8.41 2.73
N THR A 282 -15.38 8.87 2.92
CA THR A 282 -16.52 8.02 2.62
C THR A 282 -16.17 7.30 1.32
N ASN A 283 -16.37 5.97 1.26
CA ASN A 283 -16.46 5.22 0.00
C ASN A 283 -16.87 6.19 -1.12
N PRO A 284 -16.15 6.34 -2.26
CA PRO A 284 -16.77 6.99 -3.40
C PRO A 284 -18.13 6.32 -3.58
N THR A 285 -19.17 7.06 -3.24
CA THR A 285 -20.41 6.50 -2.72
C THR A 285 -21.00 5.65 -3.83
N ASN A 286 -21.31 4.39 -3.54
CA ASN A 286 -22.26 3.67 -4.38
C ASN A 286 -23.59 4.46 -4.33
N ALA A 287 -24.01 4.92 -5.50
CA ALA A 287 -25.24 5.64 -5.83
C ALA A 287 -25.26 7.18 -5.63
N PRO A 288 -25.49 7.97 -6.70
CA PRO A 288 -25.72 9.40 -6.62
C PRO A 288 -27.12 9.80 -6.17
N THR A 289 -27.18 10.89 -5.41
CA THR A 289 -28.31 11.82 -5.39
C THR A 289 -28.44 12.49 -6.77
N SER A 290 -29.65 12.50 -7.30
CA SER A 290 -30.10 12.88 -8.65
C SER A 290 -29.47 14.14 -9.27
N ILE A 291 -28.85 14.03 -10.46
CA ILE A 291 -29.14 14.73 -11.74
C ILE A 291 -28.64 13.85 -12.93
N ASN A 292 -29.37 13.84 -14.06
CA ASN A 292 -29.06 13.22 -15.36
C ASN A 292 -28.80 11.70 -15.38
N GLN A 293 -29.68 10.93 -14.74
CA GLN A 293 -29.73 9.48 -14.94
C GLN A 293 -30.27 9.13 -16.35
N CYS A 294 -29.78 8.03 -16.90
CA CYS A 294 -30.35 7.45 -18.12
C CYS A 294 -31.83 7.08 -17.90
N PRO A 295 -32.64 6.98 -18.97
CA PRO A 295 -33.99 6.44 -18.88
C PRO A 295 -34.01 5.09 -18.15
N ALA A 296 -35.08 4.81 -17.41
CA ALA A 296 -35.18 3.64 -16.54
C ALA A 296 -35.07 2.28 -17.28
N ASP A 297 -35.30 2.28 -18.59
CA ASP A 297 -35.17 1.12 -19.48
C ASP A 297 -33.74 0.93 -20.03
N LYS A 298 -32.80 1.82 -19.69
CA LYS A 298 -31.41 1.78 -20.13
C LYS A 298 -30.46 1.51 -18.95
N PRO A 299 -29.27 0.93 -19.20
CA PRO A 299 -28.22 0.85 -18.18
C PRO A 299 -27.94 2.25 -17.61
N PRO A 300 -27.89 2.41 -16.28
CA PRO A 300 -27.73 3.73 -15.67
C PRO A 300 -26.33 4.29 -15.93
N LYS A 301 -26.18 5.62 -15.88
CA LYS A 301 -24.86 6.26 -16.00
C LYS A 301 -23.84 5.71 -15.01
N SER A 302 -24.28 5.37 -13.80
CA SER A 302 -23.43 4.76 -12.76
C SER A 302 -22.84 3.40 -13.13
N THR A 303 -23.28 2.79 -14.23
CA THR A 303 -22.66 1.57 -14.78
C THR A 303 -21.64 1.87 -15.89
N GLY A 304 -21.37 3.14 -16.17
CA GLY A 304 -20.46 3.55 -17.25
C GLY A 304 -21.14 3.76 -18.60
N ASN A 305 -22.46 3.94 -18.64
CA ASN A 305 -23.22 4.25 -19.86
C ASN A 305 -23.29 5.77 -20.08
N ALA A 306 -22.36 6.32 -20.85
CA ALA A 306 -22.22 7.77 -21.01
C ALA A 306 -23.27 8.37 -21.95
N ASP A 307 -23.63 7.65 -23.01
CA ASP A 307 -24.62 8.11 -24.01
C ASP A 307 -26.04 7.62 -23.75
N CYS A 308 -26.26 6.84 -22.68
CA CYS A 308 -27.55 6.27 -22.30
C CYS A 308 -28.17 5.38 -23.39
N ASN A 309 -27.34 4.70 -24.19
CA ASN A 309 -27.81 3.69 -25.14
C ASN A 309 -28.03 2.32 -24.44
N ASP A 310 -28.39 1.27 -25.19
CA ASP A 310 -28.70 -0.07 -24.65
C ASP A 310 -27.48 -0.87 -24.13
N TYR A 311 -26.27 -0.37 -24.32
CA TYR A 311 -25.03 -1.12 -24.17
C TYR A 311 -23.93 -0.28 -23.54
N ILE A 312 -23.18 -0.88 -22.61
CA ILE A 312 -21.92 -0.33 -22.12
C ILE A 312 -20.80 -0.82 -23.03
N ASN A 313 -20.26 0.07 -23.86
CA ASN A 313 -19.36 -0.27 -24.95
C ASN A 313 -18.25 0.78 -25.17
N ILE A 314 -17.51 0.65 -26.27
CA ILE A 314 -16.37 1.53 -26.58
C ILE A 314 -16.78 2.99 -26.90
N SER A 315 -18.03 3.24 -27.26
CA SER A 315 -18.58 4.58 -27.47
C SER A 315 -18.62 5.37 -26.17
N ASP A 316 -18.99 4.72 -25.05
CA ASP A 316 -18.96 5.33 -23.72
C ASP A 316 -17.55 5.75 -23.32
N PHE A 317 -16.56 4.89 -23.61
CA PHE A 317 -15.16 5.22 -23.41
C PHE A 317 -14.71 6.40 -24.27
N ALA A 318 -15.18 6.49 -25.52
CA ALA A 318 -14.84 7.61 -26.38
C ALA A 318 -15.36 8.94 -25.81
N ILE A 319 -16.55 8.92 -25.20
CA ILE A 319 -17.14 10.07 -24.50
C ILE A 319 -16.30 10.41 -23.27
N TRP A 320 -16.00 9.43 -22.42
CA TRP A 320 -15.15 9.65 -21.24
C TRP A 320 -13.78 10.23 -21.60
N LYS A 321 -13.13 9.65 -22.61
CA LYS A 321 -11.80 10.10 -23.04
C LYS A 321 -11.83 11.56 -23.51
N LYS A 322 -12.88 11.96 -24.24
CA LYS A 322 -13.06 13.34 -24.70
C LYS A 322 -13.25 14.27 -23.51
N GLU A 323 -14.16 13.94 -22.60
CA GLU A 323 -14.46 14.77 -21.43
C GLU A 323 -13.28 14.86 -20.47
N PHE A 324 -12.51 13.77 -20.29
CA PHE A 324 -11.30 13.75 -19.49
C PHE A 324 -10.22 14.70 -20.02
N ILE A 325 -10.03 14.73 -21.35
CA ILE A 325 -9.07 15.66 -21.98
C ILE A 325 -9.52 17.11 -21.76
N GLU A 326 -10.80 17.40 -21.94
CA GLU A 326 -11.32 18.76 -21.82
C GLU A 326 -11.41 19.25 -20.36
N TYR A 327 -11.72 18.35 -19.42
CA TYR A 327 -11.65 18.60 -17.97
C TYR A 327 -10.23 19.01 -17.55
N ARG A 328 -9.21 18.29 -18.05
CA ARG A 328 -7.80 18.61 -17.78
C ARG A 328 -7.34 19.95 -18.37
N LYS A 329 -8.02 20.43 -19.41
CA LYS A 329 -7.80 21.77 -19.99
C LYS A 329 -8.64 22.86 -19.33
N GLN A 330 -9.44 22.54 -18.31
CA GLN A 330 -10.40 23.45 -17.67
C GLN A 330 -11.36 24.10 -18.69
N SER A 331 -11.67 23.39 -19.78
CA SER A 331 -12.36 23.95 -20.94
C SER A 331 -13.88 23.72 -20.95
N ILE A 332 -14.44 23.06 -19.93
CA ILE A 332 -15.88 22.75 -19.82
C ILE A 332 -16.37 23.09 -18.40
N PRO A 333 -17.57 23.70 -18.23
CA PRO A 333 -18.20 23.88 -16.92
C PRO A 333 -18.49 22.55 -16.21
N THR A 334 -18.32 22.51 -14.88
CA THR A 334 -18.27 21.29 -14.05
C THR A 334 -19.54 20.43 -14.01
N ASN A 335 -20.67 20.89 -14.56
CA ASN A 335 -21.99 20.31 -14.31
C ASN A 335 -22.64 19.68 -15.55
N ASN A 336 -21.88 19.41 -16.61
CA ASN A 336 -22.46 18.96 -17.88
C ASN A 336 -21.76 17.74 -18.52
N TYR A 337 -21.07 16.96 -17.69
CA TYR A 337 -20.35 15.78 -18.17
C TYR A 337 -21.28 14.60 -18.35
N GLN A 338 -21.12 13.92 -19.48
CA GLN A 338 -21.83 12.69 -19.80
C GLN A 338 -21.25 11.50 -19.07
N SER A 339 -19.93 11.49 -18.83
CA SER A 339 -19.18 10.39 -18.24
C SER A 339 -18.74 10.63 -16.79
N ASP A 340 -19.42 11.51 -16.06
CA ASP A 340 -19.29 11.58 -14.60
C ASP A 340 -20.16 10.46 -14.00
N PHE A 341 -19.58 9.26 -13.91
CA PHE A 341 -20.35 8.06 -13.57
C PHE A 341 -20.55 7.91 -12.07
N ASN A 342 -19.66 8.50 -11.27
CA ASN A 342 -19.81 8.56 -9.81
C ASN A 342 -20.50 9.85 -9.33
N ASN A 343 -20.83 10.78 -10.25
CA ASN A 343 -21.50 12.06 -9.99
C ASN A 343 -20.74 12.93 -8.97
N ASP A 344 -19.41 12.93 -9.04
CA ASP A 344 -18.54 13.72 -8.16
C ASP A 344 -18.21 15.12 -8.72
N GLN A 345 -18.82 15.48 -9.86
CA GLN A 345 -18.61 16.71 -10.63
C GLN A 345 -17.18 16.85 -11.19
N LYS A 346 -16.45 15.74 -11.29
CA LYS A 346 -15.12 15.68 -11.86
C LYS A 346 -15.10 14.58 -12.92
N ILE A 347 -14.28 14.78 -13.96
CA ILE A 347 -13.97 13.70 -14.90
C ILE A 347 -12.58 13.23 -14.65
N ASN A 348 -12.48 12.02 -14.09
CA ASN A 348 -11.22 11.48 -13.67
C ASN A 348 -11.13 9.97 -13.93
N ILE A 349 -10.06 9.35 -13.42
CA ILE A 349 -9.79 7.92 -13.65
C ILE A 349 -10.75 6.99 -12.90
N SER A 350 -11.48 7.50 -11.90
CA SER A 350 -12.54 6.77 -11.19
C SER A 350 -13.71 6.47 -12.12
N ASP A 351 -14.11 7.44 -12.97
CA ASP A 351 -15.12 7.22 -14.00
C ASP A 351 -14.68 6.15 -15.01
N PHE A 352 -13.42 6.21 -15.45
CA PHE A 352 -12.86 5.18 -16.32
C PHE A 352 -12.92 3.79 -15.68
N ALA A 353 -12.65 3.68 -14.39
CA ALA A 353 -12.71 2.41 -13.68
C ALA A 353 -14.15 1.84 -13.66
N ILE A 354 -15.15 2.70 -13.45
CA ILE A 354 -16.58 2.31 -13.49
C ILE A 354 -16.95 1.76 -14.87
N TRP A 355 -16.61 2.48 -15.95
CA TRP A 355 -16.84 1.98 -17.30
C TRP A 355 -16.11 0.66 -17.57
N LYS A 356 -14.82 0.58 -17.22
CA LYS A 356 -13.99 -0.59 -17.51
C LYS A 356 -14.53 -1.86 -16.85
N ILE A 357 -14.96 -1.79 -15.59
CA ILE A 357 -15.50 -2.93 -14.85
C ILE A 357 -16.74 -3.49 -15.56
N ASN A 358 -17.71 -2.62 -15.85
CA ASN A 358 -18.98 -3.05 -16.43
C ASN A 358 -18.86 -3.42 -17.91
N PHE A 359 -17.96 -2.78 -18.67
CA PHE A 359 -17.62 -3.17 -20.03
C PHE A 359 -17.02 -4.58 -20.12
N LEU A 360 -16.20 -4.98 -19.14
CA LEU A 360 -15.66 -6.34 -19.09
C LEU A 360 -16.73 -7.38 -18.72
N GLN A 361 -17.67 -7.00 -17.86
CA GLN A 361 -18.80 -7.87 -17.50
C GLN A 361 -19.78 -8.07 -18.65
N SER A 362 -20.00 -7.07 -19.51
CA SER A 362 -20.90 -7.19 -20.68
C SER A 362 -20.35 -8.05 -21.82
N LYS A 363 -19.10 -8.52 -21.72
CA LYS A 363 -18.45 -9.40 -22.72
C LYS A 363 -18.36 -10.87 -22.31
N ASN A 364 -18.77 -11.20 -21.09
CA ASN A 364 -18.95 -12.56 -20.62
C ASN A 364 -20.43 -12.94 -20.72
#